data_AF-A0A1I6HIX3-F1
#
_entry.id   AF-A0A1I6HIX3-F1
#
_cell.length_a   1.000
_cell.length_b   1.000
_cell.length_c   1.000
_cell.angle_alpha   90.00
_cell.angle_beta   90.00
_cell.angle_gamma   90.00
#
_symmetry.space_group_name_H-M   'P 1'
#
loop_
_entity.id
_entity.type
_entity.pdbx_description
1 polymer ?
#
loop_
_entity_poly.entity_id
_entity_poly.type
_entity_poly.pdbx_seq_one_letter_code
_entity_poly.pdbx_strand_id
1 'polypeptide(L)'
;MIRMHGEYRRHLRSGIRVPVVLNYANHTIETNTLNVSASGLRLKRPDGVYIRPGEVIDVDFPDRADLDVAAKVTHTGRSHIGVQFHRRRFSETELNTLYRAAPAWQRLTARSKRALWKNSRRIAVFSANTYLRPLIHAAARPHFLFAVYGNQQQAGSYFTPRMAKRMPSNLVLGFIRNQDMRGLLVASQFLEHELEEDSEKVRLYLDQLQRDYPNVRRIALVGRLPNFAMKAGVEMTGPLVEGSLGTRYMIWDVARQMGERPQYCQQTSIVVLGGAGRIGNAVCRDLTGLYDRVIGFDPRYEADRELTTEQGTVLQTSSLSHLKDEKLYIGLTHQGDAVLELRDHITPGALIADDTHPCISLAAREKLQERQIAVEKVVLSHEEFLMWPRMPDWSNRDIPGCLVEALVLLRQPGVGEGNFSEFCQEAEFLGFTGRLIRPLDE
;
A
#
# COMPACT_ATOMS: atom_id res chain seq x y z
N MET A 1 -23.14 -12.88 -0.88
CA MET A 1 -22.47 -12.84 -2.21
C MET A 1 -21.71 -11.52 -2.33
N ILE A 2 -20.46 -11.48 -1.86
CA ILE A 2 -19.66 -10.25 -1.80
C ILE A 2 -19.28 -9.87 -3.23
N ARG A 3 -19.84 -8.76 -3.74
CA ARG A 3 -19.36 -8.13 -4.97
C ARG A 3 -17.89 -7.78 -4.76
N MET A 4 -16.98 -8.59 -5.30
CA MET A 4 -15.56 -8.24 -5.45
C MET A 4 -15.47 -7.03 -6.40
N HIS A 5 -15.59 -5.83 -5.85
CA HIS A 5 -15.34 -4.59 -6.54
C HIS A 5 -14.02 -4.04 -6.00
N GLY A 6 -12.93 -4.16 -6.77
CA GLY A 6 -11.87 -3.14 -6.70
C GLY A 6 -10.40 -3.51 -6.78
N GLU A 7 -9.94 -4.76 -6.83
CA GLU A 7 -8.48 -5.05 -6.94
C GLU A 7 -7.93 -5.09 -8.39
N TYR A 8 -8.54 -4.36 -9.32
CA TYR A 8 -8.30 -4.60 -10.75
C TYR A 8 -7.15 -3.80 -11.40
N ARG A 9 -6.35 -3.04 -10.65
CA ARG A 9 -5.35 -2.13 -11.26
C ARG A 9 -3.99 -2.22 -10.56
N ARG A 10 -3.26 -3.30 -10.86
CA ARG A 10 -1.85 -3.51 -10.49
C ARG A 10 -0.85 -2.79 -11.39
N HIS A 11 -1.19 -2.48 -12.64
CA HIS A 11 -0.29 -1.80 -13.58
C HIS A 11 -0.98 -0.80 -14.51
N LEU A 12 -0.16 0.11 -15.06
CA LEU A 12 -0.54 1.01 -16.16
C LEU A 12 -0.98 0.20 -17.38
N ARG A 13 -2.22 0.45 -17.78
CA ARG A 13 -2.89 -0.28 -18.85
C ARG A 13 -2.65 0.40 -20.20
N SER A 14 -2.03 -0.32 -21.14
CA SER A 14 -1.75 0.16 -22.50
C SER A 14 -3.00 0.68 -23.21
N GLY A 15 -4.14 -0.01 -23.03
CA GLY A 15 -5.40 0.29 -23.73
C GLY A 15 -5.36 -0.02 -25.23
N ILE A 16 -4.31 -0.70 -25.70
CA ILE A 16 -4.14 -1.11 -27.09
C ILE A 16 -4.73 -2.51 -27.29
N ARG A 17 -5.11 -2.78 -28.55
CA ARG A 17 -5.53 -4.10 -29.01
C ARG A 17 -4.52 -4.61 -30.01
N VAL A 18 -3.77 -5.63 -29.60
CA VAL A 18 -2.86 -6.38 -30.46
C VAL A 18 -3.37 -7.81 -30.61
N PRO A 19 -3.20 -8.43 -31.79
CA PRO A 19 -3.53 -9.83 -31.98
C PRO A 19 -2.63 -10.68 -31.09
N VAL A 20 -3.20 -11.73 -30.53
CA VAL A 20 -2.48 -12.76 -29.76
C VAL A 20 -3.07 -14.13 -30.09
N VAL A 21 -2.23 -15.14 -29.99
CA VAL A 21 -2.59 -16.54 -30.18
C VAL A 21 -2.48 -17.24 -28.82
N LEU A 22 -3.55 -17.90 -28.40
CA LEU A 22 -3.56 -18.71 -27.18
C LEU A 22 -3.38 -20.16 -27.54
N ASN A 23 -2.38 -20.81 -26.95
CA ASN A 23 -2.21 -22.26 -27.04
C ASN A 23 -2.73 -22.90 -25.75
N TYR A 24 -3.81 -23.68 -25.86
CA TYR A 24 -4.45 -24.36 -24.73
C TYR A 24 -5.03 -25.71 -25.15
N ALA A 25 -4.68 -26.78 -24.44
CA ALA A 25 -5.23 -28.13 -24.65
C ALA A 25 -5.16 -28.61 -26.12
N ASN A 26 -4.03 -28.40 -26.80
CA ASN A 26 -3.80 -28.69 -28.22
C ASN A 26 -4.68 -27.89 -29.19
N HIS A 27 -5.33 -26.82 -28.72
CA HIS A 27 -6.04 -25.86 -29.56
C HIS A 27 -5.27 -24.54 -29.62
N THR A 28 -5.23 -23.98 -30.83
CA THR A 28 -4.71 -22.65 -31.10
C THR A 28 -5.90 -21.71 -31.29
N ILE A 29 -5.98 -20.67 -30.46
CA ILE A 29 -7.13 -19.77 -30.42
C ILE A 29 -6.66 -18.34 -30.64
N GLU A 30 -7.07 -17.75 -31.76
CA GLU A 30 -6.77 -16.36 -32.06
C GLU A 30 -7.70 -15.42 -31.28
N THR A 31 -7.11 -14.41 -30.65
CA THR A 31 -7.87 -13.33 -29.99
C THR A 31 -7.09 -12.03 -30.04
N ASN A 32 -7.63 -11.01 -29.37
CA ASN A 32 -6.99 -9.71 -29.23
C ASN A 32 -6.86 -9.33 -27.77
N THR A 33 -5.79 -8.62 -27.44
CA THR A 33 -5.71 -7.93 -26.16
C THR A 33 -6.80 -6.86 -26.10
N LEU A 34 -7.51 -6.77 -24.99
CA LEU A 34 -8.26 -5.61 -24.55
C LEU A 34 -7.37 -4.66 -23.73
N ASN A 35 -6.31 -5.19 -23.14
CA ASN A 35 -5.29 -4.43 -22.44
C ASN A 35 -4.00 -5.22 -22.25
N VAL A 36 -2.88 -4.49 -22.18
CA VAL A 36 -1.55 -5.03 -21.89
C VAL A 36 -0.96 -4.27 -20.70
N SER A 37 -0.29 -5.00 -19.83
CA SER A 37 0.48 -4.46 -18.70
C SER A 37 1.74 -5.30 -18.46
N ALA A 38 2.64 -4.82 -17.60
CA ALA A 38 3.91 -5.49 -17.34
C ALA A 38 3.76 -6.95 -16.87
N SER A 39 2.80 -7.25 -15.98
CA SER A 39 2.59 -8.61 -15.44
C SER A 39 1.41 -9.37 -16.03
N GLY A 40 0.75 -8.88 -17.08
CA GLY A 40 -0.36 -9.63 -17.65
C GLY A 40 -1.19 -8.93 -18.69
N LEU A 41 -2.19 -9.66 -19.19
CA LEU A 41 -3.05 -9.26 -20.28
C LEU A 41 -4.52 -9.37 -19.88
N ARG A 42 -5.33 -8.50 -20.47
CA ARG A 42 -6.76 -8.73 -20.56
C ARG A 42 -7.06 -9.06 -22.00
N LEU A 43 -7.61 -10.23 -22.26
CA LEU A 43 -7.90 -10.75 -23.60
C LEU A 43 -9.40 -10.67 -23.87
N LYS A 44 -9.79 -10.49 -25.13
CA LYS A 44 -11.17 -10.71 -25.56
C LYS A 44 -11.44 -12.22 -25.40
N ARG A 45 -12.58 -12.58 -24.81
CA ARG A 45 -12.95 -13.99 -24.69
C ARG A 45 -13.32 -14.52 -26.08
N PRO A 46 -12.68 -15.60 -26.57
CA PRO A 46 -13.10 -16.29 -27.78
C PRO A 46 -14.45 -16.99 -27.56
N ASP A 47 -15.31 -16.99 -28.57
CA ASP A 47 -16.62 -17.65 -28.49
C ASP A 47 -16.43 -19.17 -28.36
N GLY A 48 -17.25 -19.82 -27.54
CA GLY A 48 -17.19 -21.28 -27.33
C GLY A 48 -16.04 -21.78 -26.44
N VAL A 49 -15.09 -20.92 -26.05
CA VAL A 49 -13.96 -21.31 -25.20
C VAL A 49 -14.20 -20.90 -23.74
N TYR A 50 -14.01 -21.86 -22.82
CA TYR A 50 -13.98 -21.61 -21.39
C TYR A 50 -12.70 -22.18 -20.79
N ILE A 51 -11.80 -21.28 -20.39
CA ILE A 51 -10.56 -21.61 -19.69
C ILE A 51 -10.81 -21.33 -18.21
N ARG A 52 -10.54 -22.31 -17.35
CA ARG A 52 -10.81 -22.22 -15.91
C ARG A 52 -9.78 -21.30 -15.25
N PRO A 53 -10.20 -20.41 -14.32
CA PRO A 53 -9.25 -19.72 -13.46
C PRO A 53 -8.33 -20.72 -12.76
N GLY A 54 -7.02 -20.46 -12.82
CA GLY A 54 -5.99 -21.35 -12.27
C GLY A 54 -5.12 -22.04 -13.32
N GLU A 55 -5.64 -22.24 -14.54
CA GLU A 55 -4.92 -22.91 -15.63
C GLU A 55 -3.81 -22.01 -16.21
N VAL A 56 -2.75 -22.64 -16.73
CA VAL A 56 -1.65 -21.96 -17.42
C VAL A 56 -1.85 -22.15 -18.92
N ILE A 57 -1.71 -21.06 -19.67
CA ILE A 57 -1.83 -21.04 -21.14
C ILE A 57 -0.61 -20.32 -21.72
N ASP A 58 -0.20 -20.70 -22.91
CA ASP A 58 0.85 -19.98 -23.63
C ASP A 58 0.21 -18.91 -24.50
N VAL A 59 0.80 -17.71 -24.50
CA VAL A 59 0.31 -16.54 -25.22
C VAL A 59 1.39 -16.06 -26.16
N ASP A 60 1.17 -16.30 -27.45
CA ASP A 60 2.05 -15.87 -28.53
C ASP A 60 1.56 -14.56 -29.16
N PHE A 61 2.51 -13.75 -29.62
CA PHE A 61 2.26 -12.47 -30.29
C PHE A 61 2.75 -12.58 -31.74
N PRO A 62 1.87 -12.91 -32.70
CA PRO A 62 2.27 -13.34 -34.05
C PRO A 62 3.06 -12.30 -34.84
N ASP A 63 2.88 -11.00 -34.55
CA ASP A 63 3.64 -9.91 -35.18
C ASP A 63 5.05 -9.69 -34.56
N ARG A 64 5.45 -10.59 -33.66
CA ARG A 64 6.67 -10.53 -32.85
C ARG A 64 7.20 -11.94 -32.62
N ALA A 65 8.03 -12.40 -33.56
CA ALA A 65 8.54 -13.77 -33.67
C ALA A 65 9.27 -14.35 -32.43
N ASP A 66 9.48 -13.59 -31.36
CA ASP A 66 10.21 -14.02 -30.15
C ASP A 66 9.46 -13.72 -28.83
N LEU A 67 8.16 -13.37 -28.90
CA LEU A 67 7.39 -12.97 -27.72
C LEU A 67 6.31 -13.99 -27.37
N ASP A 68 6.73 -15.13 -26.83
CA ASP A 68 5.83 -16.11 -26.19
C ASP A 68 5.89 -15.99 -24.66
N VAL A 69 4.72 -16.03 -24.02
CA VAL A 69 4.59 -15.89 -22.57
C VAL A 69 3.57 -16.88 -22.00
N ALA A 70 4.06 -17.79 -21.16
CA ALA A 70 3.20 -18.58 -20.29
C ALA A 70 2.46 -17.69 -19.29
N ALA A 71 1.15 -17.82 -19.20
CA ALA A 71 0.28 -16.98 -18.37
C ALA A 71 -0.77 -17.82 -17.64
N LYS A 72 -0.95 -17.54 -16.35
CA LYS A 72 -2.01 -18.13 -15.53
C LYS A 72 -3.31 -17.36 -15.71
N VAL A 73 -4.41 -18.05 -15.98
CA VAL A 73 -5.75 -17.46 -16.01
C VAL A 73 -6.15 -17.06 -14.60
N THR A 74 -6.33 -15.75 -14.39
CA THR A 74 -6.71 -15.18 -13.09
C THR A 74 -8.22 -15.08 -12.93
N HIS A 75 -8.94 -14.77 -14.01
CA HIS A 75 -10.40 -14.71 -14.02
C HIS A 75 -10.94 -14.83 -15.44
N THR A 76 -12.12 -15.44 -15.56
CA THR A 76 -12.86 -15.57 -16.82
C THR A 76 -14.21 -14.87 -16.67
N GLY A 77 -14.38 -13.76 -17.40
CA GLY A 77 -15.62 -13.00 -17.45
C GLY A 77 -16.53 -13.41 -18.61
N ARG A 78 -17.67 -12.71 -18.74
CA ARG A 78 -18.59 -12.91 -19.88
C ARG A 78 -17.96 -12.56 -21.23
N SER A 79 -17.12 -11.53 -21.28
CA SER A 79 -16.57 -10.98 -22.54
C SER A 79 -15.04 -10.95 -22.60
N HIS A 80 -14.35 -11.39 -21.54
CA HIS A 80 -12.90 -11.27 -21.42
C HIS A 80 -12.30 -12.36 -20.55
N ILE A 81 -11.02 -12.62 -20.78
CA ILE A 81 -10.18 -13.48 -19.95
C ILE A 81 -9.06 -12.59 -19.40
N GLY A 82 -8.83 -12.62 -18.10
CA GLY A 82 -7.68 -11.97 -17.49
C GLY A 82 -6.59 -12.98 -17.21
N VAL A 83 -5.40 -12.74 -17.74
CA VAL A 83 -4.23 -13.61 -17.55
C VAL A 83 -3.11 -12.84 -16.88
N GLN A 84 -2.38 -13.51 -16.00
CA GLN A 84 -1.18 -12.99 -15.33
C GLN A 84 0.01 -13.81 -15.79
N PHE A 85 1.08 -13.17 -16.21
CA PHE A 85 2.28 -13.86 -16.66
C PHE A 85 2.89 -14.70 -15.56
N HIS A 86 3.32 -15.90 -15.94
CA HIS A 86 3.91 -16.87 -15.03
C HIS A 86 5.44 -16.67 -15.03
N ARG A 87 5.98 -16.17 -13.92
CA ARG A 87 7.44 -15.97 -13.71
C ARG A 87 8.15 -15.08 -14.75
N ARG A 88 7.41 -14.25 -15.49
CA ARG A 88 7.94 -13.27 -16.44
C ARG A 88 7.16 -11.97 -16.33
N ARG A 89 7.80 -10.85 -16.67
CA ARG A 89 7.16 -9.56 -16.91
C ARG A 89 7.67 -9.00 -18.22
N PHE A 90 6.86 -8.17 -18.86
CA PHE A 90 7.36 -7.34 -19.93
C PHE A 90 8.18 -6.19 -19.36
N SER A 91 9.40 -6.07 -19.88
CA SER A 91 10.23 -4.88 -19.77
C SER A 91 9.53 -3.66 -20.39
N GLU A 92 9.99 -2.46 -20.04
CA GLU A 92 9.47 -1.24 -20.63
C GLU A 92 9.70 -1.21 -22.16
N THR A 93 10.79 -1.80 -22.65
CA THR A 93 11.10 -1.92 -24.07
C THR A 93 10.12 -2.85 -24.78
N GLU A 94 9.78 -4.01 -24.21
CA GLU A 94 8.76 -4.92 -24.75
C GLU A 94 7.37 -4.28 -24.75
N LEU A 95 6.97 -3.62 -23.65
CA LEU A 95 5.71 -2.88 -23.58
C LEU A 95 5.64 -1.76 -24.62
N ASN A 96 6.72 -1.00 -24.79
CA ASN A 96 6.81 0.05 -25.80
C ASN A 96 6.77 -0.53 -27.22
N THR A 97 7.37 -1.69 -27.43
CA THR A 97 7.37 -2.40 -28.71
C THR A 97 5.97 -2.90 -29.08
N LEU A 98 5.26 -3.50 -28.13
CA LEU A 98 3.85 -3.88 -28.27
C LEU A 98 2.96 -2.64 -28.51
N TYR A 99 3.22 -1.55 -27.77
CA TYR A 99 2.51 -0.29 -27.97
C TYR A 99 2.71 0.25 -29.37
N ARG A 100 3.95 0.23 -29.89
CA ARG A 100 4.29 0.68 -31.25
C ARG A 100 3.72 -0.22 -32.34
N ALA A 101 3.56 -1.52 -32.09
CA ALA A 101 2.92 -2.45 -33.02
C ALA A 101 1.44 -2.12 -33.24
N ALA A 102 0.76 -1.53 -32.25
CA ALA A 102 -0.63 -1.15 -32.40
C ALA A 102 -0.82 -0.04 -33.46
N PRO A 103 -1.94 -0.08 -34.23
CA PRO A 103 -2.25 0.93 -35.22
C PRO A 103 -2.18 2.35 -34.67
N ALA A 104 -1.71 3.32 -35.48
CA ALA A 104 -1.51 4.70 -35.05
C ALA A 104 -2.79 5.33 -34.46
N TRP A 105 -3.96 5.03 -35.03
CA TRP A 105 -5.25 5.51 -34.52
C TRP A 105 -5.59 4.95 -33.12
N GLN A 106 -5.21 3.71 -32.81
CA GLN A 106 -5.40 3.14 -31.47
C GLN A 106 -4.48 3.82 -30.45
N ARG A 107 -3.21 4.02 -30.81
CA ARG A 107 -2.25 4.74 -29.98
C ARG A 107 -2.70 6.18 -29.70
N LEU A 108 -3.19 6.87 -30.72
CA LEU A 108 -3.77 8.21 -30.58
C LEU A 108 -4.99 8.17 -29.68
N THR A 109 -5.92 7.24 -29.89
CA THR A 109 -7.13 7.08 -29.05
C THR A 109 -6.78 6.79 -27.59
N ALA A 110 -5.83 5.88 -27.33
CA ALA A 110 -5.37 5.54 -25.99
C ALA A 110 -4.70 6.74 -25.30
N ARG A 111 -3.81 7.44 -26.01
CA ARG A 111 -3.15 8.66 -25.53
C ARG A 111 -4.17 9.76 -25.23
N SER A 112 -5.12 10.01 -26.13
CA SER A 112 -6.18 11.00 -25.97
C SER A 112 -7.09 10.66 -24.80
N LYS A 113 -7.50 9.40 -24.63
CA LYS A 113 -8.28 8.95 -23.47
C LYS A 113 -7.51 9.17 -22.16
N ARG A 114 -6.22 8.83 -22.10
CA ARG A 114 -5.39 9.07 -20.91
C ARG A 114 -5.22 10.55 -20.63
N ALA A 115 -4.96 11.36 -21.65
CA ALA A 115 -4.84 12.80 -21.52
C ALA A 115 -6.15 13.43 -21.03
N LEU A 116 -7.29 13.00 -21.59
CA LEU A 116 -8.62 13.41 -21.15
C LEU A 116 -8.83 13.05 -19.68
N TRP A 117 -8.63 11.79 -19.28
CA TRP A 117 -8.76 11.38 -17.87
C TRP A 117 -7.86 12.17 -16.93
N LYS A 118 -6.59 12.37 -17.30
CA LYS A 118 -5.63 13.14 -16.50
C LYS A 118 -6.06 14.59 -16.37
N ASN A 119 -6.48 15.23 -17.46
CA ASN A 119 -6.91 16.61 -17.47
C ASN A 119 -8.26 16.81 -16.78
N SER A 120 -9.22 15.90 -16.94
CA SER A 120 -10.49 15.90 -16.20
C SER A 120 -10.24 15.79 -14.70
N ARG A 121 -9.35 14.89 -14.25
CA ARG A 121 -8.96 14.82 -12.83
C ARG A 121 -8.34 16.12 -12.35
N ARG A 122 -7.42 16.71 -13.14
CA ARG A 122 -6.79 18.00 -12.82
C ARG A 122 -7.81 19.12 -12.70
N ILE A 123 -8.75 19.23 -13.64
CA ILE A 123 -9.82 20.23 -13.61
C ILE A 123 -10.73 20.01 -12.39
N ALA A 124 -11.06 18.76 -12.06
CA ALA A 124 -11.85 18.43 -10.89
C ALA A 124 -11.14 18.84 -9.59
N VAL A 125 -9.87 18.50 -9.43
CA VAL A 125 -9.05 18.91 -8.27
C VAL A 125 -8.97 20.42 -8.17
N PHE A 126 -8.73 21.11 -9.29
CA PHE A 126 -8.70 22.57 -9.32
C PHE A 126 -10.02 23.17 -8.87
N SER A 127 -11.13 22.75 -9.50
CA SER A 127 -12.46 23.28 -9.20
C SER A 127 -12.89 22.99 -7.76
N ALA A 128 -12.56 21.80 -7.24
CA ALA A 128 -12.79 21.41 -5.85
C ALA A 128 -12.02 22.29 -4.86
N ASN A 129 -10.80 22.70 -5.20
CA ASN A 129 -9.93 23.44 -4.30
C ASN A 129 -9.97 24.95 -4.48
N THR A 130 -10.63 25.46 -5.52
CA THR A 130 -10.83 26.91 -5.74
C THR A 130 -12.28 27.32 -5.54
N TYR A 131 -13.18 26.86 -6.42
CA TYR A 131 -14.55 27.36 -6.50
C TYR A 131 -15.53 26.61 -5.60
N LEU A 132 -15.37 25.28 -5.48
CA LEU A 132 -16.32 24.41 -4.78
C LEU A 132 -15.91 24.11 -3.33
N ARG A 133 -14.75 24.60 -2.88
CA ARG A 133 -14.20 24.26 -1.56
C ARG A 133 -15.18 24.52 -0.40
N PRO A 134 -15.84 25.69 -0.30
CA PRO A 134 -16.79 25.93 0.80
C PRO A 134 -17.99 24.97 0.77
N LEU A 135 -18.49 24.64 -0.42
CA LEU A 135 -19.60 23.69 -0.59
C LEU A 135 -19.18 22.27 -0.20
N ILE A 136 -17.98 21.85 -0.60
CA ILE A 136 -17.42 20.55 -0.22
C ILE A 136 -17.30 20.45 1.30
N HIS A 137 -16.80 21.51 1.96
CA HIS A 137 -16.65 21.52 3.41
C HIS A 137 -18.00 21.46 4.11
N ALA A 138 -18.97 22.26 3.66
CA ALA A 138 -20.32 22.29 4.22
C ALA A 138 -21.08 20.96 4.05
N ALA A 139 -20.86 20.27 2.93
CA ALA A 139 -21.47 18.98 2.64
C ALA A 139 -20.77 17.81 3.37
N ALA A 140 -19.43 17.82 3.43
CA ALA A 140 -18.66 16.74 4.03
C ALA A 140 -18.76 16.74 5.56
N ARG A 141 -18.74 17.93 6.19
CA ARG A 141 -18.68 18.11 7.65
C ARG A 141 -17.68 17.16 8.31
N PRO A 142 -16.38 17.27 7.99
CA PRO A 142 -15.39 16.27 8.39
C PRO A 142 -15.23 16.23 9.91
N HIS A 143 -15.31 15.03 10.48
CA HIS A 143 -14.95 14.74 11.87
C HIS A 143 -13.44 14.57 12.02
N PHE A 144 -12.78 14.04 10.99
CA PHE A 144 -11.34 13.84 10.92
C PHE A 144 -10.76 14.27 9.57
N LEU A 145 -9.45 14.49 9.53
CA LEU A 145 -8.67 14.61 8.31
C LEU A 145 -7.67 13.48 8.22
N PHE A 146 -7.36 13.09 6.98
CA PHE A 146 -6.21 12.29 6.67
C PHE A 146 -5.22 13.14 5.87
N ALA A 147 -4.15 13.57 6.54
CA ALA A 147 -3.13 14.46 6.01
C ALA A 147 -2.06 13.66 5.27
N VAL A 148 -1.90 13.95 3.98
CA VAL A 148 -1.01 13.21 3.09
C VAL A 148 -0.05 14.12 2.32
N TYR A 149 1.03 13.54 1.84
CA TYR A 149 1.97 14.17 0.92
C TYR A 149 2.29 13.19 -0.20
N GLY A 150 2.97 13.66 -1.25
CA GLY A 150 3.36 12.79 -2.35
C GLY A 150 4.62 13.27 -3.04
N ASN A 151 5.19 12.38 -3.86
CA ASN A 151 6.31 12.71 -4.72
C ASN A 151 5.87 13.45 -6.00
N GLN A 152 6.84 13.88 -6.80
CA GLN A 152 6.59 14.66 -8.02
C GLN A 152 5.68 13.92 -9.02
N GLN A 153 5.83 12.60 -9.15
CA GLN A 153 5.02 11.78 -10.04
C GLN A 153 3.56 11.71 -9.57
N GLN A 154 3.35 11.46 -8.28
CA GLN A 154 2.03 11.39 -7.65
C GLN A 154 1.33 12.76 -7.75
N ALA A 155 1.98 13.84 -7.33
CA ALA A 155 1.44 15.20 -7.36
C ALA A 155 1.14 15.69 -8.78
N GLY A 156 2.05 15.45 -9.74
CA GLY A 156 1.88 15.79 -11.15
C GLY A 156 0.71 15.07 -11.84
N SER A 157 0.16 14.05 -11.19
CA SER A 157 -1.03 13.35 -11.62
C SER A 157 -2.32 14.13 -11.29
N TYR A 158 -2.32 14.97 -10.24
CA TYR A 158 -3.48 15.71 -9.72
C TYR A 158 -3.49 17.20 -10.12
N PHE A 159 -2.34 17.83 -10.31
CA PHE A 159 -2.27 19.24 -10.70
C PHE A 159 -1.02 19.55 -11.54
N THR A 160 -0.89 20.81 -11.97
CA THR A 160 0.31 21.36 -12.63
C THR A 160 0.86 22.51 -11.78
N PRO A 161 2.14 22.88 -11.93
CA PRO A 161 2.72 24.01 -11.17
C PRO A 161 1.95 25.32 -11.35
N ARG A 162 1.36 25.57 -12.52
CA ARG A 162 0.54 26.77 -12.76
C ARG A 162 -0.78 26.75 -12.00
N MET A 163 -1.39 25.57 -11.84
CA MET A 163 -2.62 25.40 -11.06
C MET A 163 -2.34 25.53 -9.56
N ALA A 164 -1.24 24.94 -9.09
CA ALA A 164 -0.82 24.98 -7.68
C ALA A 164 -0.76 26.42 -7.15
N LYS A 165 -0.18 27.35 -7.93
CA LYS A 165 -0.12 28.79 -7.62
C LYS A 165 -1.46 29.48 -7.38
N ARG A 166 -2.57 28.87 -7.79
CA ARG A 166 -3.94 29.40 -7.66
C ARG A 166 -4.81 28.59 -6.70
N MET A 167 -4.27 27.54 -6.09
CA MET A 167 -4.97 26.68 -5.14
C MET A 167 -4.37 26.87 -3.73
N PRO A 168 -5.13 26.61 -2.66
CA PRO A 168 -4.61 26.58 -1.30
C PRO A 168 -3.53 25.51 -1.15
N SER A 169 -2.59 25.70 -0.21
CA SER A 169 -1.52 24.72 0.10
C SER A 169 -2.07 23.36 0.54
N ASN A 170 -3.28 23.32 1.08
CA ASN A 170 -3.99 22.11 1.49
C ASN A 170 -5.03 21.70 0.47
N LEU A 171 -4.77 20.66 -0.30
CA LEU A 171 -5.63 20.20 -1.37
C LEU A 171 -6.56 19.08 -0.89
N VAL A 172 -7.88 19.32 -0.92
CA VAL A 172 -8.88 18.25 -0.77
C VAL A 172 -8.81 17.36 -2.01
N LEU A 173 -8.42 16.10 -1.80
CA LEU A 173 -8.29 15.11 -2.88
C LEU A 173 -9.38 14.05 -2.83
N GLY A 174 -10.04 13.85 -1.69
CA GLY A 174 -11.05 12.83 -1.55
C GLY A 174 -11.83 12.89 -0.25
N PHE A 175 -12.82 12.01 -0.17
CA PHE A 175 -13.69 11.79 0.96
C PHE A 175 -13.43 10.42 1.55
N ILE A 176 -13.50 10.34 2.88
CA ILE A 176 -13.35 9.12 3.64
C ILE A 176 -14.60 8.92 4.49
N ARG A 177 -15.14 7.70 4.50
CA ARG A 177 -16.23 7.29 5.38
C ARG A 177 -15.88 5.98 6.05
N ASN A 178 -16.15 5.90 7.35
CA ASN A 178 -16.24 4.65 8.06
C ASN A 178 -17.45 4.72 8.98
N GLN A 179 -18.45 3.87 8.78
CA GLN A 179 -19.73 3.95 9.51
C GLN A 179 -20.36 5.36 9.40
N ASP A 180 -20.61 6.01 10.55
CA ASP A 180 -21.10 7.38 10.70
C ASP A 180 -19.98 8.44 10.68
N MET A 181 -18.72 8.02 10.76
CA MET A 181 -17.56 8.91 10.71
C MET A 181 -17.25 9.35 9.28
N ARG A 182 -17.07 10.67 9.12
CA ARG A 182 -16.78 11.32 7.84
C ARG A 182 -15.47 12.08 7.94
N GLY A 183 -14.66 12.02 6.90
CA GLY A 183 -13.40 12.74 6.84
C GLY A 183 -12.99 13.12 5.43
N LEU A 184 -11.93 13.90 5.33
CA LEU A 184 -11.34 14.32 4.06
C LEU A 184 -9.91 13.81 3.93
N LEU A 185 -9.55 13.39 2.73
CA LEU A 185 -8.16 13.20 2.32
C LEU A 185 -7.62 14.55 1.87
N VAL A 186 -6.65 15.10 2.61
CA VAL A 186 -6.10 16.43 2.36
C VAL A 186 -4.60 16.33 2.13
N ALA A 187 -4.16 16.66 0.92
CA ALA A 187 -2.77 16.59 0.52
C ALA A 187 -2.05 17.94 0.65
N SER A 188 -0.78 17.90 1.05
CA SER A 188 0.14 19.03 0.90
C SER A 188 0.42 19.33 -0.58
N GLN A 189 0.58 20.61 -0.92
CA GLN A 189 1.22 21.02 -2.18
C GLN A 189 2.74 20.81 -2.15
N PHE A 190 3.36 20.80 -0.97
CA PHE A 190 4.78 20.53 -0.81
C PHE A 190 5.05 19.04 -1.03
N LEU A 191 6.12 18.78 -1.77
CA LEU A 191 6.56 17.42 -2.07
C LEU A 191 7.25 16.80 -0.86
N GLU A 192 7.33 15.47 -0.84
CA GLU A 192 7.97 14.71 0.24
C GLU A 192 9.37 15.24 0.61
N HIS A 193 10.26 15.40 -0.37
CA HIS A 193 11.61 15.91 -0.13
C HIS A 193 11.62 17.32 0.46
N GLU A 194 10.66 18.17 0.08
CA GLU A 194 10.56 19.53 0.61
C GLU A 194 10.14 19.53 2.08
N LEU A 195 9.22 18.62 2.46
CA LEU A 195 8.79 18.48 3.85
C LEU A 195 9.86 17.83 4.73
N GLU A 196 10.69 16.95 4.16
CA GLU A 196 11.82 16.33 4.87
C GLU A 196 12.94 17.34 5.17
N GLU A 197 13.22 18.23 4.22
CA GLU A 197 14.31 19.20 4.28
C GLU A 197 13.94 20.49 5.02
N ASP A 198 12.72 20.99 4.85
CA ASP A 198 12.30 22.33 5.30
C ASP A 198 11.22 22.28 6.39
N SER A 199 11.63 22.55 7.62
CA SER A 199 10.74 22.56 8.79
C SER A 199 9.68 23.67 8.73
N GLU A 200 9.93 24.79 8.05
CA GLU A 200 8.93 25.86 7.91
C GLU A 200 7.77 25.41 7.02
N LYS A 201 8.03 24.63 5.97
CA LYS A 201 6.98 24.05 5.13
C LYS A 201 6.10 23.07 5.91
N VAL A 202 6.69 22.30 6.81
CA VAL A 202 5.94 21.38 7.69
C VAL A 202 5.03 22.17 8.63
N ARG A 203 5.55 23.19 9.32
CA ARG A 203 4.73 24.05 10.20
C ARG A 203 3.61 24.73 9.42
N LEU A 204 3.94 25.35 8.29
CA LEU A 204 2.95 25.99 7.42
C LEU A 204 1.85 25.02 6.96
N TYR A 205 2.22 23.78 6.60
CA TYR A 205 1.25 22.76 6.20
C TYR A 205 0.29 22.41 7.34
N LEU A 206 0.82 22.08 8.52
CA LEU A 206 0.02 21.66 9.68
C LEU A 206 -0.80 22.82 10.26
N ASP A 207 -0.23 24.03 10.36
CA ASP A 207 -0.94 25.22 10.82
C ASP A 207 -2.08 25.60 9.87
N GLN A 208 -1.86 25.48 8.56
CA GLN A 208 -2.94 25.71 7.59
C GLN A 208 -4.03 24.63 7.70
N LEU A 209 -3.68 23.37 8.01
CA LEU A 209 -4.69 22.32 8.21
C LEU A 209 -5.58 22.65 9.40
N GLN A 210 -4.99 23.05 10.52
CA GLN A 210 -5.75 23.42 11.72
C GLN A 210 -6.60 24.68 11.49
N ARG A 211 -6.07 25.68 10.77
CA ARG A 211 -6.83 26.89 10.41
C ARG A 211 -7.97 26.63 9.43
N ASP A 212 -7.76 25.77 8.42
CA ASP A 212 -8.78 25.44 7.42
C ASP A 212 -9.90 24.56 7.99
N TYR A 213 -9.61 23.81 9.05
CA TYR A 213 -10.51 22.81 9.63
C TYR A 213 -10.55 22.88 11.18
N PRO A 214 -10.95 24.01 11.77
CA PRO A 214 -10.86 24.22 13.23
C PRO A 214 -11.77 23.29 14.05
N ASN A 215 -12.80 22.71 13.42
CA ASN A 215 -13.77 21.84 14.09
C ASN A 215 -13.44 20.34 13.95
N VAL A 216 -12.35 20.00 13.26
CA VAL A 216 -11.91 18.62 13.14
C VAL A 216 -11.33 18.15 14.47
N ARG A 217 -11.74 16.96 14.93
CA ARG A 217 -11.31 16.40 16.21
C ARG A 217 -10.00 15.61 16.13
N ARG A 218 -9.68 15.06 14.95
CA ARG A 218 -8.48 14.22 14.69
C ARG A 218 -7.90 14.46 13.29
N ILE A 219 -6.58 14.53 13.20
CA ILE A 219 -5.81 14.68 11.96
C ILE A 219 -4.78 13.56 11.92
N ALA A 220 -5.06 12.50 11.16
CA ALA A 220 -4.12 11.41 10.93
C ALA A 220 -2.97 11.86 10.03
N LEU A 221 -1.73 11.72 10.50
CA LEU A 221 -0.53 12.06 9.75
C LEU A 221 0.04 10.81 9.07
N VAL A 222 0.13 10.79 7.73
CA VAL A 222 0.60 9.60 6.99
C VAL A 222 2.12 9.43 7.02
N GLY A 223 2.58 8.18 7.02
CA GLY A 223 3.96 7.82 6.70
C GLY A 223 4.98 8.51 7.61
N ARG A 224 5.89 9.28 7.02
CA ARG A 224 6.96 10.00 7.74
C ARG A 224 6.53 11.37 8.27
N LEU A 225 5.30 11.82 7.99
CA LEU A 225 4.82 13.13 8.39
C LEU A 225 4.89 13.39 9.92
N PRO A 226 4.60 12.42 10.82
CA PRO A 226 4.81 12.64 12.25
C PRO A 226 6.27 12.93 12.60
N ASN A 227 7.21 12.24 11.96
CA ASN A 227 8.64 12.49 12.18
C ASN A 227 9.05 13.87 11.65
N PHE A 228 8.52 14.30 10.51
CA PHE A 228 8.74 15.64 9.98
C PHE A 228 8.19 16.71 10.93
N ALA A 229 7.01 16.48 11.50
CA ALA A 229 6.37 17.39 12.45
C ALA A 229 7.19 17.52 13.75
N MET A 230 7.63 16.40 14.33
CA MET A 230 8.50 16.40 15.51
C MET A 230 9.85 17.08 15.24
N LYS A 231 10.48 16.81 14.08
CA LYS A 231 11.72 17.50 13.65
C LYS A 231 11.51 19.01 13.53
N ALA A 232 10.34 19.43 13.08
CA ALA A 232 9.95 20.84 13.00
C ALA A 232 9.57 21.44 14.36
N GLY A 233 9.58 20.68 15.46
CA GLY A 233 9.20 21.17 16.79
C GLY A 233 7.69 21.34 16.98
N VAL A 234 6.87 20.66 16.16
CA VAL A 234 5.42 20.60 16.34
C VAL A 234 5.11 19.51 17.36
N GLU A 235 4.42 19.88 18.44
CA GLU A 235 4.01 18.94 19.47
C GLU A 235 2.90 18.02 18.96
N MET A 236 3.05 16.71 19.19
CA MET A 236 2.08 15.70 18.76
C MET A 236 0.93 15.58 19.76
N THR A 237 0.16 16.64 19.91
CA THR A 237 -1.06 16.69 20.72
C THR A 237 -2.31 16.76 19.85
N GLY A 238 -3.47 16.47 20.46
CA GLY A 238 -4.76 16.64 19.79
C GLY A 238 -4.89 18.04 19.16
N PRO A 239 -5.36 18.15 17.90
CA PRO A 239 -6.00 17.10 17.10
C PRO A 239 -5.05 16.22 16.28
N LEU A 240 -3.73 16.42 16.32
CA LEU A 240 -2.78 15.63 15.54
C LEU A 240 -2.68 14.21 16.08
N VAL A 241 -2.62 13.23 15.17
CA VAL A 241 -2.51 11.81 15.50
C VAL A 241 -1.28 11.25 14.80
N GLU A 242 -0.34 10.78 15.62
CA GLU A 242 0.94 10.21 15.16
C GLU A 242 0.73 8.88 14.43
N GLY A 243 -0.21 8.04 14.88
CA GLY A 243 -0.49 6.76 14.25
C GLY A 243 0.30 5.57 14.79
N SER A 244 0.99 5.74 15.92
CA SER A 244 1.79 4.69 16.56
C SER A 244 0.98 3.49 17.03
N LEU A 245 -0.11 3.71 17.78
CA LEU A 245 -0.99 2.66 18.29
C LEU A 245 -1.70 1.94 17.14
N GLY A 246 -2.18 2.68 16.14
CA GLY A 246 -2.83 2.11 14.97
C GLY A 246 -1.90 1.22 14.15
N THR A 247 -0.64 1.64 13.95
CA THR A 247 0.37 0.80 13.29
C THR A 247 0.74 -0.42 14.14
N ARG A 248 0.94 -0.25 15.46
CA ARG A 248 1.22 -1.37 16.37
C ARG A 248 0.10 -2.40 16.37
N TYR A 249 -1.17 -1.97 16.41
CA TYR A 249 -2.33 -2.85 16.33
C TYR A 249 -2.38 -3.61 15.01
N MET A 250 -2.16 -2.90 13.90
CA MET A 250 -2.10 -3.50 12.57
C MET A 250 -1.06 -4.62 12.47
N ILE A 251 0.15 -4.37 13.01
CA ILE A 251 1.23 -5.36 13.02
C ILE A 251 0.92 -6.51 13.98
N TRP A 252 0.41 -6.21 15.17
CA TRP A 252 0.04 -7.21 16.17
C TRP A 252 -1.02 -8.18 15.63
N ASP A 253 -2.11 -7.67 15.03
CA ASP A 253 -3.16 -8.51 14.49
C ASP A 253 -2.69 -9.33 13.28
N VAL A 254 -1.82 -8.76 12.45
CA VAL A 254 -1.19 -9.50 11.35
C VAL A 254 -0.23 -10.58 11.85
N ALA A 255 0.56 -10.31 12.88
CA ALA A 255 1.47 -11.29 13.46
C ALA A 255 0.67 -12.47 14.06
N ARG A 256 -0.43 -12.19 14.77
CA ARG A 256 -1.38 -13.22 15.22
C ARG A 256 -1.84 -14.10 14.06
N GLN A 257 -2.29 -13.49 12.96
CA GLN A 257 -2.71 -14.21 11.75
C GLN A 257 -1.57 -14.99 11.07
N MET A 258 -0.32 -14.51 11.15
CA MET A 258 0.84 -15.24 10.64
C MET A 258 1.07 -16.53 11.43
N GLY A 259 1.01 -16.45 12.77
CA GLY A 259 1.11 -17.60 13.66
C GLY A 259 -0.03 -18.61 13.45
N GLU A 260 -1.22 -18.16 13.09
CA GLU A 260 -2.36 -19.06 12.83
C GLU A 260 -2.25 -19.84 11.51
N ARG A 261 -1.30 -19.52 10.62
CA ARG A 261 -1.14 -20.23 9.34
C ARG A 261 -0.62 -21.65 9.58
N PRO A 262 -1.15 -22.68 8.88
CA PRO A 262 -0.75 -24.07 9.08
C PRO A 262 0.77 -24.32 8.96
N GLN A 263 1.45 -23.58 8.08
CA GLN A 263 2.89 -23.73 7.88
C GLN A 263 3.75 -23.03 8.95
N TYR A 264 3.17 -22.20 9.81
CA TYR A 264 3.87 -21.39 10.82
C TYR A 264 3.34 -21.55 12.25
N CYS A 265 2.30 -22.35 12.48
CA CYS A 265 1.66 -22.51 13.80
C CYS A 265 2.51 -23.15 14.89
N GLN A 266 3.70 -23.65 14.54
CA GLN A 266 4.68 -24.16 15.49
C GLN A 266 5.82 -23.16 15.76
N GLN A 267 5.80 -21.97 15.15
CA GLN A 267 6.80 -20.93 15.40
C GLN A 267 6.47 -20.22 16.71
N THR A 268 7.39 -20.28 17.67
CA THR A 268 7.29 -19.58 18.96
C THR A 268 8.06 -18.25 18.96
N SER A 269 8.71 -17.93 17.84
CA SER A 269 9.51 -16.73 17.65
C SER A 269 9.12 -15.94 16.40
N ILE A 270 9.40 -14.63 16.45
CA ILE A 270 9.23 -13.71 15.33
C ILE A 270 10.32 -12.64 15.34
N VAL A 271 10.77 -12.24 14.15
CA VAL A 271 11.79 -11.20 13.98
C VAL A 271 11.13 -9.88 13.59
N VAL A 272 11.57 -8.78 14.21
CA VAL A 272 11.21 -7.41 13.83
C VAL A 272 12.44 -6.73 13.23
N LEU A 273 12.45 -6.56 11.91
CA LEU A 273 13.51 -5.86 11.18
C LEU A 273 13.32 -4.35 11.36
N GLY A 274 14.30 -3.66 11.95
CA GLY A 274 14.15 -2.27 12.40
C GLY A 274 13.72 -2.15 13.86
N GLY A 275 14.07 -3.13 14.70
CA GLY A 275 13.64 -3.24 16.10
C GLY A 275 14.05 -2.07 17.02
N ALA A 276 15.10 -1.30 16.66
CA ALA A 276 15.48 -0.10 17.41
C ALA A 276 14.72 1.16 16.94
N GLY A 277 13.83 1.04 15.95
CA GLY A 277 12.95 2.11 15.52
C GLY A 277 11.93 2.47 16.60
N ARG A 278 11.37 3.68 16.52
CA ARG A 278 10.33 4.13 17.47
C ARG A 278 9.14 3.17 17.52
N ILE A 279 8.60 2.81 16.36
CA ILE A 279 7.52 1.81 16.23
C ILE A 279 8.07 0.41 16.49
N GLY A 280 9.21 0.05 15.89
CA GLY A 280 9.80 -1.29 16.01
C GLY A 280 10.05 -1.71 17.45
N ASN A 281 10.52 -0.79 18.31
CA ASN A 281 10.78 -1.10 19.71
C ASN A 281 9.51 -1.41 20.50
N ALA A 282 8.44 -0.65 20.24
CA ALA A 282 7.14 -0.89 20.86
C ALA A 282 6.52 -2.19 20.37
N VAL A 283 6.55 -2.43 19.05
CA VAL A 283 6.11 -3.69 18.42
C VAL A 283 6.84 -4.89 19.00
N CYS A 284 8.17 -4.81 19.22
CA CYS A 284 8.90 -5.91 19.82
C CYS A 284 8.32 -6.33 21.18
N ARG A 285 7.90 -5.36 22.00
CA ARG A 285 7.27 -5.63 23.30
C ARG A 285 5.86 -6.16 23.13
N ASP A 286 5.06 -5.55 22.27
CA ASP A 286 3.66 -5.94 22.03
C ASP A 286 3.56 -7.39 21.52
N LEU A 287 4.48 -7.80 20.66
CA LEU A 287 4.51 -9.16 20.12
C LEU A 287 4.91 -10.22 21.14
N THR A 288 5.45 -9.86 22.31
CA THR A 288 5.67 -10.84 23.39
C THR A 288 4.36 -11.38 23.96
N GLY A 289 3.22 -10.73 23.72
CA GLY A 289 1.90 -11.28 24.03
C GLY A 289 1.44 -12.38 23.06
N LEU A 290 2.15 -12.60 21.94
CA LEU A 290 1.81 -13.60 20.91
C LEU A 290 2.91 -14.66 20.73
N TYR A 291 4.16 -14.33 21.04
CA TYR A 291 5.34 -15.16 20.83
C TYR A 291 6.23 -15.17 22.07
N ASP A 292 6.77 -16.35 22.42
CA ASP A 292 7.66 -16.53 23.58
C ASP A 292 8.95 -15.69 23.44
N ARG A 293 9.44 -15.55 22.21
CA ARG A 293 10.67 -14.82 21.87
C ARG A 293 10.46 -13.90 20.68
N VAL A 294 10.74 -12.62 20.85
CA VAL A 294 10.76 -11.63 19.77
C VAL A 294 12.19 -11.17 19.53
N ILE A 295 12.66 -11.22 18.29
CA ILE A 295 14.00 -10.77 17.92
C ILE A 295 13.90 -9.39 17.29
N GLY A 296 14.23 -8.34 18.05
CA GLY A 296 14.42 -7.00 17.52
C GLY A 296 15.77 -6.90 16.82
N PHE A 297 15.78 -7.00 15.49
CA PHE A 297 16.99 -6.89 14.70
C PHE A 297 17.20 -5.46 14.20
N ASP A 298 18.36 -4.87 14.49
CA ASP A 298 18.73 -3.54 14.00
C ASP A 298 20.25 -3.31 14.05
N PRO A 299 20.87 -2.74 13.00
CA PRO A 299 22.31 -2.42 13.01
C PRO A 299 22.76 -1.46 14.12
N ARG A 300 21.83 -0.70 14.73
CA ARG A 300 22.13 0.20 15.85
C ARG A 300 22.40 -0.50 17.17
N TYR A 301 22.11 -1.79 17.29
CA TYR A 301 22.43 -2.54 18.50
C TYR A 301 23.92 -2.93 18.53
N GLU A 302 24.65 -2.43 19.53
CA GLU A 302 26.09 -2.68 19.68
C GLU A 302 26.40 -4.08 20.23
N ALA A 303 25.48 -4.67 20.99
CA ALA A 303 25.61 -5.99 21.57
C ALA A 303 24.25 -6.67 21.72
N ASP A 304 24.27 -8.01 21.82
CA ASP A 304 23.08 -8.80 22.14
C ASP A 304 22.58 -8.48 23.54
N ARG A 305 21.29 -8.15 23.65
CA ARG A 305 20.65 -7.88 24.92
C ARG A 305 19.29 -8.55 24.99
N GLU A 306 19.11 -9.41 25.98
CA GLU A 306 17.80 -9.98 26.29
C GLU A 306 17.07 -9.09 27.29
N LEU A 307 15.80 -8.83 26.99
CA LEU A 307 14.86 -8.08 27.82
C LEU A 307 13.68 -8.99 28.15
N THR A 308 13.48 -9.28 29.43
CA THR A 308 12.28 -9.99 29.89
C THR A 308 11.11 -9.01 29.99
N THR A 309 9.98 -9.36 29.37
CA THR A 309 8.68 -8.69 29.55
C THR A 309 7.80 -9.54 30.47
N GLU A 310 6.63 -9.05 30.83
CA GLU A 310 5.65 -9.84 31.60
C GLU A 310 5.11 -11.05 30.81
N GLN A 311 5.23 -11.03 29.47
CA GLN A 311 4.61 -12.00 28.57
C GLN A 311 5.61 -12.87 27.79
N GLY A 312 6.89 -12.48 27.73
CA GLY A 312 7.92 -13.21 26.99
C GLY A 312 9.28 -12.54 27.02
N THR A 313 10.08 -12.76 25.98
CA THR A 313 11.44 -12.20 25.88
C THR A 313 11.65 -11.43 24.58
N VAL A 314 12.40 -10.33 24.64
CA VAL A 314 12.88 -9.59 23.47
C VAL A 314 14.41 -9.71 23.41
N LEU A 315 14.93 -10.34 22.36
CA LEU A 315 16.34 -10.25 22.00
C LEU A 315 16.56 -9.02 21.12
N GLN A 316 17.32 -8.04 21.61
CA GLN A 316 17.85 -6.95 20.79
C GLN A 316 19.21 -7.35 20.24
N THR A 317 19.39 -7.33 18.92
CA THR A 317 20.62 -7.82 18.29
C THR A 317 20.87 -7.17 16.93
N SER A 318 22.15 -7.06 16.56
CA SER A 318 22.62 -6.78 15.20
C SER A 318 23.25 -8.01 14.54
N SER A 319 23.31 -9.15 15.24
CA SER A 319 23.95 -10.36 14.75
C SER A 319 23.05 -11.13 13.78
N LEU A 320 23.53 -11.26 12.55
CA LEU A 320 22.87 -12.01 11.47
C LEU A 320 22.74 -13.52 11.78
N SER A 321 23.49 -14.04 12.76
CA SER A 321 23.37 -15.45 13.15
C SER A 321 22.01 -15.79 13.74
N HIS A 322 21.37 -14.85 14.44
CA HIS A 322 20.05 -15.04 15.07
C HIS A 322 18.88 -14.98 14.08
N LEU A 323 19.15 -14.67 12.81
CA LEU A 323 18.13 -14.72 11.77
C LEU A 323 18.03 -16.12 11.15
N LYS A 324 19.05 -16.96 11.35
CA LYS A 324 19.05 -18.35 10.91
C LYS A 324 17.99 -19.10 11.72
N ASP A 325 17.24 -19.97 11.05
CA ASP A 325 16.14 -20.77 11.60
C ASP A 325 14.81 -20.04 11.83
N GLU A 326 14.80 -18.70 11.79
CA GLU A 326 13.56 -17.92 11.87
C GLU A 326 12.75 -17.98 10.56
N LYS A 327 11.42 -17.97 10.68
CA LYS A 327 10.49 -18.00 9.53
C LYS A 327 9.53 -16.83 9.47
N LEU A 328 9.29 -16.14 10.56
CA LEU A 328 8.33 -15.04 10.63
C LEU A 328 9.07 -13.72 10.83
N TYR A 329 8.80 -12.75 9.96
CA TYR A 329 9.46 -11.45 9.97
C TYR A 329 8.44 -10.33 9.81
N ILE A 330 8.58 -9.26 10.59
CA ILE A 330 7.93 -7.96 10.37
C ILE A 330 8.99 -7.00 9.80
N GLY A 331 8.70 -6.39 8.65
CA GLY A 331 9.55 -5.38 8.01
C GLY A 331 9.19 -3.97 8.47
N LEU A 332 10.06 -3.33 9.26
CA LEU A 332 9.97 -1.94 9.72
C LEU A 332 11.29 -1.17 9.51
N THR A 333 12.08 -1.56 8.51
CA THR A 333 13.30 -0.87 8.12
C THR A 333 12.99 0.52 7.55
N HIS A 334 14.03 1.37 7.46
CA HIS A 334 13.93 2.74 6.95
C HIS A 334 13.44 2.82 5.49
N GLN A 335 13.64 1.76 4.71
CA GLN A 335 13.05 1.51 3.39
C GLN A 335 12.91 0.01 3.19
N GLY A 336 11.95 -0.43 2.37
CA GLY A 336 11.70 -1.86 2.16
C GLY A 336 12.87 -2.61 1.56
N ASP A 337 13.50 -2.07 0.52
CA ASP A 337 14.56 -2.76 -0.23
C ASP A 337 15.83 -3.04 0.60
N ALA A 338 16.00 -2.41 1.76
CA ALA A 338 17.06 -2.71 2.71
C ALA A 338 17.06 -4.19 3.15
N VAL A 339 15.91 -4.87 3.09
CA VAL A 339 15.80 -6.30 3.40
C VAL A 339 16.67 -7.20 2.50
N LEU A 340 17.06 -6.71 1.31
CA LEU A 340 17.90 -7.48 0.39
C LEU A 340 19.31 -7.74 0.94
N GLU A 341 19.80 -6.89 1.84
CA GLU A 341 21.07 -7.09 2.54
C GLU A 341 21.02 -8.31 3.48
N LEU A 342 19.82 -8.66 3.93
CA LEU A 342 19.56 -9.77 4.87
C LEU A 342 19.14 -11.05 4.15
N ARG A 343 18.86 -10.98 2.84
CA ARG A 343 18.34 -12.09 2.02
C ARG A 343 19.10 -13.40 2.25
N ASP A 344 20.43 -13.31 2.35
CA ASP A 344 21.28 -14.49 2.42
C ASP A 344 21.26 -15.17 3.81
N HIS A 345 20.70 -14.49 4.80
CA HIS A 345 20.55 -14.93 6.19
C HIS A 345 19.12 -15.36 6.56
N ILE A 346 18.14 -15.04 5.71
CA ILE A 346 16.73 -15.44 5.91
C ILE A 346 16.52 -16.85 5.36
N THR A 347 15.89 -17.70 6.17
CA THR A 347 15.65 -19.11 5.83
C THR A 347 14.62 -19.26 4.70
N PRO A 348 14.81 -20.19 3.74
CA PRO A 348 13.79 -20.52 2.75
C PRO A 348 12.45 -20.91 3.38
N GLY A 349 11.35 -20.45 2.79
CA GLY A 349 9.99 -20.65 3.32
C GLY A 349 9.56 -19.60 4.34
N ALA A 350 10.41 -18.62 4.66
CA ALA A 350 10.07 -17.49 5.51
C ALA A 350 8.98 -16.59 4.90
N LEU A 351 8.29 -15.86 5.76
CA LEU A 351 7.30 -14.84 5.43
C LEU A 351 7.70 -13.50 6.05
N ILE A 352 7.74 -12.47 5.23
CA ILE A 352 7.94 -11.07 5.63
C ILE A 352 6.61 -10.33 5.47
N ALA A 353 6.09 -9.82 6.59
CA ALA A 353 5.01 -8.86 6.64
C ALA A 353 5.58 -7.44 6.55
N ASP A 354 5.36 -6.79 5.40
CA ASP A 354 5.95 -5.51 5.04
C ASP A 354 5.05 -4.32 5.43
N ASP A 355 5.53 -3.47 6.34
CA ASP A 355 4.97 -2.17 6.70
C ASP A 355 6.01 -1.04 6.53
N THR A 356 7.00 -1.24 5.66
CA THR A 356 8.02 -0.23 5.38
C THR A 356 7.47 0.89 4.49
N HIS A 357 8.03 2.09 4.61
CA HIS A 357 7.68 3.22 3.73
C HIS A 357 8.96 3.93 3.26
N PRO A 358 9.35 3.81 1.98
CA PRO A 358 8.66 3.08 0.91
C PRO A 358 8.66 1.55 1.14
N CYS A 359 7.66 0.85 0.60
CA CYS A 359 7.50 -0.60 0.77
C CYS A 359 8.57 -1.38 0.00
N ILE A 360 8.65 -2.70 0.24
CA ILE A 360 9.57 -3.60 -0.49
C ILE A 360 9.16 -3.62 -1.96
N SER A 361 10.07 -3.13 -2.80
CA SER A 361 9.85 -3.00 -4.23
C SER A 361 9.59 -4.36 -4.85
N LEU A 362 8.93 -4.34 -5.99
CA LEU A 362 8.71 -5.55 -6.74
C LEU A 362 10.01 -6.29 -7.08
N ALA A 363 11.04 -5.56 -7.52
CA ALA A 363 12.32 -6.14 -7.89
C ALA A 363 13.00 -6.82 -6.69
N ALA A 364 12.86 -6.24 -5.49
CA ALA A 364 13.34 -6.87 -4.27
C ALA A 364 12.54 -8.14 -3.93
N ARG A 365 11.21 -8.10 -4.05
CA ARG A 365 10.34 -9.26 -3.83
C ARG A 365 10.66 -10.43 -4.76
N GLU A 366 10.97 -10.17 -6.02
CA GLU A 366 11.36 -11.22 -6.98
C GLU A 366 12.65 -11.92 -6.56
N LYS A 367 13.67 -11.15 -6.13
CA LYS A 367 14.92 -11.69 -5.58
C LYS A 367 14.73 -12.48 -4.29
N LEU A 368 13.79 -12.07 -3.43
CA LEU A 368 13.43 -12.82 -2.22
C LEU A 368 12.69 -14.12 -2.57
N GLN A 369 11.80 -14.06 -3.55
CA GLN A 369 11.01 -15.20 -4.02
C GLN A 369 11.90 -16.29 -4.66
N GLU A 370 13.01 -15.93 -5.31
CA GLU A 370 14.04 -16.87 -5.80
C GLU A 370 14.59 -17.77 -4.67
N ARG A 371 14.62 -17.26 -3.44
CA ARG A 371 14.99 -17.99 -2.22
C ARG A 371 13.80 -18.54 -1.43
N GLN A 372 12.61 -18.56 -2.04
CA GLN A 372 11.38 -19.02 -1.41
C GLN A 372 10.96 -18.19 -0.19
N ILE A 373 11.37 -16.92 -0.13
CA ILE A 373 10.94 -15.97 0.91
C ILE A 373 9.71 -15.23 0.38
N ALA A 374 8.59 -15.38 1.07
CA ALA A 374 7.34 -14.71 0.74
C ALA A 374 7.32 -13.29 1.35
N VAL A 375 6.75 -12.34 0.61
CA VAL A 375 6.54 -10.97 1.09
C VAL A 375 5.07 -10.59 0.89
N GLU A 376 4.43 -10.16 1.96
CA GLU A 376 3.04 -9.71 1.98
C GLU A 376 2.95 -8.34 2.65
N LYS A 377 2.10 -7.45 2.12
CA LYS A 377 1.92 -6.10 2.65
C LYS A 377 0.91 -6.12 3.78
N VAL A 378 1.22 -5.39 4.84
CA VAL A 378 0.38 -5.21 6.00
C VAL A 378 -0.60 -4.07 5.71
N VAL A 379 -1.90 -4.32 5.88
CA VAL A 379 -2.95 -3.29 5.82
C VAL A 379 -4.02 -3.57 6.86
N LEU A 380 -4.75 -2.55 7.31
CA LEU A 380 -6.02 -2.74 8.02
C LEU A 380 -7.18 -2.73 7.02
N SER A 381 -8.29 -3.35 7.41
CA SER A 381 -9.54 -3.31 6.65
C SER A 381 -10.74 -3.18 7.58
N HIS A 382 -11.84 -2.67 7.01
CA HIS A 382 -13.15 -2.62 7.65
C HIS A 382 -14.23 -2.69 6.57
N GLU A 383 -15.34 -3.40 6.81
CA GLU A 383 -16.36 -3.67 5.78
C GLU A 383 -17.05 -2.40 5.25
N GLU A 384 -17.26 -1.42 6.13
CA GLU A 384 -17.92 -0.15 5.80
C GLU A 384 -16.96 0.98 5.41
N PHE A 385 -15.65 0.69 5.37
CA PHE A 385 -14.67 1.71 5.00
C PHE A 385 -14.75 2.02 3.51
N LEU A 386 -14.72 3.31 3.21
CA LEU A 386 -14.68 3.84 1.86
C LEU A 386 -13.75 5.04 1.80
N MET A 387 -12.78 4.97 0.89
CA MET A 387 -12.00 6.11 0.44
C MET A 387 -12.27 6.37 -1.04
N TRP A 388 -12.68 7.60 -1.38
CA TRP A 388 -12.94 7.98 -2.76
C TRP A 388 -12.47 9.40 -3.11
N PRO A 389 -11.66 9.56 -4.17
CA PRO A 389 -10.93 8.50 -4.89
C PRO A 389 -9.93 7.79 -3.98
N ARG A 390 -9.52 6.57 -4.36
CA ARG A 390 -8.43 5.87 -3.67
C ARG A 390 -7.14 6.68 -3.75
N MET A 391 -6.30 6.57 -2.71
CA MET A 391 -4.92 7.04 -2.81
C MET A 391 -4.16 6.30 -3.92
N PRO A 392 -3.13 6.92 -4.52
CA PRO A 392 -2.16 6.19 -5.33
C PRO A 392 -1.66 4.98 -4.55
N ASP A 393 -1.56 3.82 -5.21
CA ASP A 393 -0.90 2.64 -4.65
C ASP A 393 -1.55 2.01 -3.40
N TRP A 394 -2.81 2.39 -3.11
CA TRP A 394 -3.65 1.78 -2.08
C TRP A 394 -4.97 1.27 -2.68
N SER A 395 -5.54 0.20 -2.10
CA SER A 395 -6.93 -0.15 -2.36
C SER A 395 -7.87 0.90 -1.76
N ASN A 396 -9.10 0.98 -2.25
CA ASN A 396 -10.14 1.83 -1.63
C ASN A 396 -10.69 1.26 -0.32
N ARG A 397 -10.23 0.07 0.08
CA ARG A 397 -10.63 -0.67 1.29
C ARG A 397 -9.50 -0.87 2.28
N ASP A 398 -8.27 -0.57 1.87
CA ASP A 398 -7.10 -0.68 2.74
C ASP A 398 -7.01 0.59 3.57
N ILE A 399 -6.76 0.42 4.86
CA ILE A 399 -6.73 1.50 5.84
C ILE A 399 -5.32 1.53 6.44
N PRO A 400 -4.59 2.65 6.36
CA PRO A 400 -3.33 2.82 7.07
C PRO A 400 -3.53 2.81 8.59
N GLY A 401 -2.55 2.28 9.34
CA GLY A 401 -2.57 2.28 10.81
C GLY A 401 -2.85 3.65 11.42
N CYS A 402 -2.18 4.70 10.94
CA CYS A 402 -2.39 6.08 11.39
C CYS A 402 -3.84 6.57 11.24
N LEU A 403 -4.55 6.13 10.20
CA LEU A 403 -5.94 6.50 9.99
C LEU A 403 -6.87 5.72 10.94
N VAL A 404 -6.60 4.44 11.21
CA VAL A 404 -7.36 3.67 12.20
C VAL A 404 -7.20 4.26 13.60
N GLU A 405 -6.00 4.68 13.99
CA GLU A 405 -5.81 5.37 15.27
C GLU A 405 -6.69 6.61 15.39
N ALA A 406 -6.74 7.45 14.36
CA ALA A 406 -7.63 8.61 14.38
C ALA A 406 -9.10 8.22 14.50
N LEU A 407 -9.53 7.13 13.87
CA LEU A 407 -10.92 6.64 13.95
C LEU A 407 -11.26 6.07 15.33
N VAL A 408 -10.35 5.30 15.94
CA VAL A 408 -10.49 4.79 17.32
C VAL A 408 -10.54 5.96 18.30
N LEU A 409 -9.59 6.90 18.21
CA LEU A 409 -9.53 8.08 19.10
C LEU A 409 -10.67 9.08 18.87
N LEU A 410 -11.38 9.01 17.74
CA LEU A 410 -12.62 9.77 17.51
C LEU A 410 -13.78 9.20 18.32
N ARG A 411 -13.82 7.88 18.47
CA ARG A 411 -14.88 7.17 19.21
C ARG A 411 -14.60 7.16 20.70
N GLN A 412 -13.36 6.82 21.07
CA GLN A 412 -12.92 6.70 22.46
C GLN A 412 -11.62 7.50 22.69
N PRO A 413 -11.73 8.82 22.96
CA PRO A 413 -10.57 9.68 23.14
C PRO A 413 -9.57 9.24 24.22
N GLY A 414 -10.03 8.56 25.27
CA GLY A 414 -9.21 8.17 26.43
C GLY A 414 -8.28 6.97 26.21
N VAL A 415 -8.46 6.21 25.13
CA VAL A 415 -7.66 4.99 24.85
C VAL A 415 -6.23 5.31 24.38
N GLY A 416 -5.97 6.57 24.01
CA GLY A 416 -4.65 7.01 23.56
C GLY A 416 -3.58 7.10 24.66
N GLU A 417 -3.96 7.09 25.94
CA GLU A 417 -3.08 7.39 27.09
C GLU A 417 -2.48 6.13 27.75
N GLY A 418 -1.94 5.20 26.95
CA GLY A 418 -0.90 4.29 27.42
C GLY A 418 -1.24 2.80 27.53
N ASN A 419 -2.49 2.39 27.30
CA ASN A 419 -2.83 0.95 27.29
C ASN A 419 -3.05 0.43 25.86
N PHE A 420 -2.01 -0.19 25.30
CA PHE A 420 -2.09 -0.81 23.97
C PHE A 420 -3.18 -1.90 23.91
N SER A 421 -3.41 -2.65 24.99
CA SER A 421 -4.45 -3.67 25.03
C SER A 421 -5.86 -3.08 24.92
N GLU A 422 -6.12 -1.95 25.60
CA GLU A 422 -7.39 -1.21 25.45
C GLU A 422 -7.57 -0.69 24.02
N PHE A 423 -6.49 -0.24 23.38
CA PHE A 423 -6.52 0.16 21.97
C PHE A 423 -6.88 -1.01 21.05
N CYS A 424 -6.26 -2.19 21.26
CA CYS A 424 -6.60 -3.38 20.48
C CYS A 424 -8.08 -3.77 20.67
N GLN A 425 -8.57 -3.78 21.91
CA GLN A 425 -9.96 -4.12 22.21
C GLN A 425 -10.94 -3.18 21.53
N GLU A 426 -10.70 -1.86 21.58
CA GLU A 426 -11.59 -0.89 20.91
C GLU A 426 -11.47 -0.98 19.38
N ALA A 427 -10.27 -1.21 18.84
CA ALA A 427 -10.08 -1.39 17.40
C ALA A 427 -10.82 -2.64 16.87
N GLU A 428 -10.75 -3.76 17.59
CA GLU A 428 -11.50 -4.99 17.31
C GLU A 428 -13.01 -4.79 17.47
N PHE A 429 -13.44 -4.11 18.54
CA PHE A 429 -14.85 -3.78 18.77
C PHE A 429 -15.44 -2.94 17.63
N LEU A 430 -14.65 -2.01 17.10
CA LEU A 430 -14.99 -1.22 15.92
C LEU A 430 -14.89 -2.02 14.61
N GLY A 431 -14.48 -3.29 14.63
CA GLY A 431 -14.45 -4.19 13.49
C GLY A 431 -13.26 -3.99 12.55
N PHE A 432 -12.20 -3.29 12.99
CA PHE A 432 -10.97 -3.23 12.23
C PHE A 432 -10.26 -4.58 12.30
N THR A 433 -9.65 -5.01 11.19
CA THR A 433 -8.85 -6.23 11.16
C THR A 433 -7.61 -6.02 10.30
N GLY A 434 -6.48 -6.51 10.78
CA GLY A 434 -5.26 -6.68 9.99
C GLY A 434 -5.48 -7.62 8.83
N ARG A 435 -4.78 -7.40 7.73
CA ARG A 435 -4.75 -8.30 6.60
C ARG A 435 -3.36 -8.30 5.99
N LEU A 436 -2.91 -9.50 5.66
CA LEU A 436 -1.80 -9.69 4.76
C LEU A 436 -2.33 -9.79 3.34
N ILE A 437 -1.95 -8.82 2.51
CA ILE A 437 -2.32 -8.79 1.10
C ILE A 437 -1.07 -8.98 0.25
N ARG A 438 -1.25 -9.50 -0.97
CA ARG A 438 -0.16 -9.45 -1.95
C ARG A 438 0.11 -7.97 -2.24
N PRO A 439 1.35 -7.46 -2.05
CA PRO A 439 1.61 -6.06 -2.24
C PRO A 439 1.28 -5.67 -3.67
N LEU A 440 0.68 -4.49 -3.86
CA LEU A 440 0.46 -3.92 -5.18
C LEU A 440 1.83 -3.80 -5.88
N ASP A 441 1.86 -3.93 -7.21
CA ASP A 441 3.10 -3.72 -7.95
C ASP A 441 3.41 -2.22 -7.89
N GLU A 442 4.38 -1.84 -7.05
CA GLU A 442 4.89 -0.47 -6.89
C GLU A 442 5.91 -0.13 -7.97
#